data_AF-A0A972QFW6-F1
#
_entry.id   AF-A0A972QFW6-F1
#
_cell.length_a   1.000
_cell.length_b   1.000
_cell.length_c   1.000
_cell.angle_alpha   90.00
_cell.angle_beta   90.00
_cell.angle_gamma   90.00
#
_symmetry.space_group_name_H-M   'P 1'
#
loop_
_entity.id
_entity.type
_entity.pdbx_description
1 polymer ?
#
loop_
_entity_poly.entity_id
_entity_poly.type
_entity_poly.pdbx_seq_one_letter_code
_entity_poly.pdbx_strand_id
1 'polypeptide(L)'
;MGNNDQAVAVKKNKIKKPQKPTSELAIMESLAEPMALGNVFMQSGMFKDIESQAQAVVKILAGRELGLAPLESMTNIYMVNGKVALQAKIIGSLIKKSSKYDYTVDILTNESCKLTFYGLDSVRNGSGEITYERREIGKSEFSIKDAAKAGIVNKDVWKSYPRNMLFARALSNGSKWYCSDVFCGYTAEELETPQDITSVVTITDKGKVEENGK
;
A
#
# COMPACT_ATOMS: atom_id res chain seq x y z
N MET A 1 7.04 85.21 -11.30
CA MET A 1 7.95 84.11 -11.65
C MET A 1 7.71 82.99 -10.64
N GLY A 2 7.46 81.76 -11.12
CA GLY A 2 7.06 80.59 -10.31
C GLY A 2 5.55 80.31 -10.46
N ASN A 3 5.08 79.09 -10.73
CA ASN A 3 5.74 77.81 -10.90
C ASN A 3 4.84 76.90 -11.75
N ASN A 4 5.45 76.05 -12.56
CA ASN A 4 4.81 75.04 -13.40
C ASN A 4 4.34 73.88 -12.51
N ASP A 5 3.03 73.61 -12.43
CA ASP A 5 2.51 72.38 -11.83
C ASP A 5 1.65 71.63 -12.87
N GLN A 6 2.32 70.81 -13.67
CA GLN A 6 1.65 69.75 -14.43
C GLN A 6 1.38 68.57 -13.49
N ALA A 7 0.11 68.42 -13.09
CA ALA A 7 -0.35 67.22 -12.40
C ALA A 7 -0.34 66.02 -13.36
N VAL A 8 0.69 65.18 -13.24
CA VAL A 8 0.76 63.88 -13.92
C VAL A 8 -0.21 62.91 -13.22
N ALA A 9 -1.32 62.58 -13.89
CA ALA A 9 -2.27 61.58 -13.43
C ALA A 9 -1.67 60.16 -13.55
N VAL A 10 -1.21 59.60 -12.43
CA VAL A 10 -0.77 58.19 -12.34
C VAL A 10 -1.98 57.26 -12.48
N LYS A 11 -2.07 56.57 -13.62
CA LYS A 11 -3.06 55.49 -13.83
C LYS A 11 -2.78 54.35 -12.85
N LYS A 12 -3.68 54.15 -11.88
CA LYS A 12 -3.67 53.01 -10.95
C LYS A 12 -3.81 51.71 -11.73
N ASN A 13 -2.71 50.99 -11.91
CA ASN A 13 -2.69 49.68 -12.52
C ASN A 13 -3.29 48.68 -11.51
N LYS A 14 -4.53 48.22 -11.75
CA LYS A 14 -5.19 47.23 -10.88
C LYS A 14 -4.52 45.88 -11.07
N ILE A 15 -3.70 45.48 -10.10
CA ILE A 15 -3.16 44.12 -9.98
C ILE A 15 -4.36 43.17 -9.87
N LYS A 16 -4.63 42.39 -10.92
CA LYS A 16 -5.64 41.32 -10.87
C LYS A 16 -5.19 40.29 -9.83
N LYS A 17 -6.00 40.06 -8.80
CA LYS A 17 -5.77 38.99 -7.82
C LYS A 17 -5.71 37.64 -8.56
N PRO A 18 -4.83 36.71 -8.17
CA PRO A 18 -4.74 35.41 -8.82
C PRO A 18 -6.09 34.69 -8.67
N GLN A 19 -6.73 34.40 -9.80
CA GLN A 19 -7.95 33.61 -9.84
C GLN A 19 -7.58 32.17 -9.50
N LYS A 20 -8.32 31.54 -8.58
CA LYS A 20 -8.19 30.09 -8.34
C LYS A 20 -8.44 29.37 -9.68
N PRO A 21 -7.61 28.38 -10.05
CA PRO A 21 -7.76 27.69 -11.32
C PRO A 21 -9.15 27.05 -11.41
N THR A 22 -9.81 27.25 -12.56
CA THR A 22 -11.05 26.59 -12.95
C THR A 22 -10.86 25.07 -12.85
N SER A 23 -11.85 24.34 -12.33
CA SER A 23 -11.73 22.92 -11.95
C SER A 23 -11.12 22.01 -13.02
N GLU A 24 -11.31 22.32 -14.30
CA GLU A 24 -10.79 21.57 -15.45
C GLU A 24 -9.27 21.74 -15.64
N LEU A 25 -8.73 22.94 -15.43
CA LEU A 25 -7.30 23.24 -15.44
C LEU A 25 -6.57 22.56 -14.27
N ALA A 26 -7.21 22.52 -13.10
CA ALA A 26 -6.67 21.83 -11.92
C ALA A 26 -6.61 20.29 -12.14
N ILE A 27 -7.58 19.71 -12.85
CA ILE A 27 -7.57 18.28 -13.18
C ILE A 27 -6.47 17.97 -14.20
N MET A 28 -6.30 18.79 -15.24
CA MET A 28 -5.22 18.62 -16.23
C MET A 28 -3.82 18.72 -15.60
N GLU A 29 -3.60 19.67 -14.69
CA GLU A 29 -2.34 19.77 -13.93
C GLU A 29 -2.12 18.53 -13.04
N SER A 30 -3.18 17.99 -12.44
CA SER A 30 -3.07 16.82 -11.54
C SER A 30 -2.64 15.53 -12.25
N LEU A 31 -2.97 15.39 -13.55
CA LEU A 31 -2.64 14.20 -14.36
C LEU A 31 -1.37 14.38 -15.21
N ALA A 32 -0.92 15.61 -15.46
CA ALA A 32 0.26 15.88 -16.28
C ALA A 32 1.53 15.18 -15.75
N GLU A 33 1.79 15.30 -14.45
CA GLU A 33 2.95 14.68 -13.81
C GLU A 33 2.86 13.15 -13.79
N PRO A 34 1.75 12.51 -13.32
CA PRO A 34 1.59 11.05 -13.42
C PRO A 34 1.78 10.51 -14.83
N MET A 35 1.26 11.20 -15.87
CA MET A 35 1.45 10.79 -17.26
C MET A 35 2.92 10.84 -17.68
N ALA A 36 3.63 11.93 -17.36
CA ALA A 36 5.06 12.05 -17.67
C ALA A 36 5.90 10.97 -16.98
N LEU A 37 5.68 10.75 -15.68
CA LEU A 37 6.37 9.70 -14.92
C LEU A 37 6.01 8.30 -15.40
N GLY A 38 4.75 8.05 -15.72
CA GLY A 38 4.30 6.79 -16.28
C GLY A 38 5.02 6.44 -17.59
N ASN A 39 5.27 7.43 -18.46
CA ASN A 39 6.04 7.22 -19.68
C ASN A 39 7.49 6.85 -19.36
N VAL A 40 8.14 7.57 -18.43
CA VAL A 40 9.52 7.27 -18.00
C VAL A 40 9.64 5.85 -17.45
N PHE A 41 8.70 5.43 -16.59
CA PHE A 41 8.73 4.09 -15.99
C PHE A 41 8.46 2.98 -17.01
N MET A 42 7.61 3.20 -18.01
CA MET A 42 7.45 2.25 -19.10
C MET A 42 8.71 2.14 -19.97
N GLN A 43 9.29 3.28 -20.36
CA GLN A 43 10.46 3.32 -21.23
C GLN A 43 11.72 2.75 -20.56
N SER A 44 11.81 2.81 -19.23
CA SER A 44 12.96 2.26 -18.51
C SER A 44 13.05 0.73 -18.57
N GLY A 45 11.93 0.03 -18.84
CA GLY A 45 11.88 -1.43 -18.87
C GLY A 45 12.15 -2.10 -17.51
N MET A 46 12.18 -1.33 -16.42
CA MET A 46 12.53 -1.83 -15.08
C MET A 46 11.37 -2.60 -14.41
N PHE A 47 10.12 -2.24 -14.75
CA PHE A 47 8.91 -2.79 -14.15
C PHE A 47 8.27 -3.78 -15.13
N LYS A 48 8.47 -5.08 -14.89
CA LYS A 48 8.05 -6.14 -15.81
C LYS A 48 6.56 -6.48 -15.72
N ASP A 49 5.89 -5.99 -14.69
CA ASP A 49 4.49 -6.27 -14.39
C ASP A 49 3.53 -5.19 -14.92
N ILE A 50 4.04 -4.22 -15.68
CA ILE A 50 3.26 -3.23 -16.42
C ILE A 50 3.45 -3.44 -17.92
N GLU A 51 2.34 -3.41 -18.65
CA GLU A 51 2.30 -3.60 -20.09
C GLU A 51 2.00 -2.28 -20.82
N SER A 52 1.57 -1.25 -20.10
CA SER A 52 1.22 0.05 -20.68
C SER A 52 1.47 1.23 -19.73
N GLN A 53 1.66 2.40 -20.32
CA GLN A 53 1.77 3.67 -19.59
C GLN A 53 0.55 3.92 -18.69
N ALA A 54 -0.63 3.54 -19.15
CA ALA A 54 -1.86 3.66 -18.37
C ALA A 54 -1.78 2.87 -17.06
N GLN A 55 -1.24 1.66 -17.08
CA GLN A 55 -1.05 0.88 -15.85
C GLN A 55 -0.05 1.54 -14.89
N ALA A 56 1.03 2.12 -15.41
CA ALA A 56 1.97 2.90 -14.59
C ALA A 56 1.29 4.11 -13.93
N VAL A 57 0.51 4.87 -14.71
CA VAL A 57 -0.24 6.03 -14.20
C VAL A 57 -1.21 5.62 -13.10
N VAL A 58 -1.97 4.54 -13.28
CA VAL A 58 -2.91 4.04 -12.26
C VAL A 58 -2.19 3.67 -10.97
N LYS A 59 -1.03 2.99 -11.05
CA LYS A 59 -0.22 2.69 -9.86
C LYS A 59 0.26 3.97 -9.16
N ILE A 60 0.73 4.96 -9.91
CA ILE A 60 1.19 6.25 -9.35
C ILE A 60 0.04 6.97 -8.64
N LEU A 61 -1.15 7.00 -9.24
CA LEU A 61 -2.32 7.64 -8.65
C LEU A 61 -2.77 6.90 -7.37
N ALA A 62 -2.89 5.58 -7.42
CA ALA A 62 -3.23 4.77 -6.24
C ALA A 62 -2.22 4.95 -5.10
N GLY A 63 -0.93 4.99 -5.42
CA GLY A 63 0.10 5.23 -4.43
C GLY A 63 0.07 6.65 -3.87
N ARG A 64 -0.24 7.65 -4.69
CA ARG A 64 -0.43 9.04 -4.22
C ARG A 64 -1.55 9.14 -3.18
N GLU A 65 -2.66 8.43 -3.37
CA GLU A 65 -3.75 8.36 -2.38
C GLU A 65 -3.30 7.75 -1.05
N LEU A 66 -2.35 6.81 -1.11
CA LEU A 66 -1.73 6.16 0.06
C LEU A 66 -0.52 6.94 0.62
N GLY A 67 -0.20 8.11 0.06
CA GLY A 67 0.97 8.91 0.47
C GLY A 67 2.32 8.31 0.07
N LEU A 68 2.35 7.47 -0.97
CA LEU A 68 3.55 6.83 -1.51
C LEU A 68 4.15 7.66 -2.64
N ALA A 69 5.48 7.67 -2.72
CA ALA A 69 6.16 8.28 -3.86
C ALA A 69 5.92 7.45 -5.15
N PRO A 70 6.03 8.05 -6.35
CA PRO A 70 5.81 7.34 -7.62
C PRO A 70 6.63 6.06 -7.76
N LEU A 71 7.92 6.10 -7.41
CA LEU A 71 8.80 4.93 -7.48
C LEU A 71 8.41 3.82 -6.49
N GLU A 72 8.02 4.21 -5.27
CA GLU A 72 7.51 3.27 -4.26
C GLU A 72 6.21 2.62 -4.74
N SER A 73 5.34 3.41 -5.37
CA SER A 73 4.08 2.96 -5.94
C SER A 73 4.31 1.90 -7.01
N MET A 74 5.19 2.18 -7.97
CA MET A 74 5.53 1.23 -9.04
C MET A 74 6.12 -0.08 -8.51
N THR A 75 6.91 0.00 -7.43
CA THR A 75 7.57 -1.17 -6.85
C THR A 75 6.63 -2.03 -6.00
N ASN A 76 5.67 -1.40 -5.31
CA ASN A 76 4.93 -2.03 -4.21
C ASN A 76 3.45 -2.27 -4.48
N ILE A 77 2.92 -1.67 -5.54
CA ILE A 77 1.54 -1.81 -5.99
C ILE A 77 1.51 -2.73 -7.20
N TYR A 78 0.62 -3.71 -7.17
CA TYR A 78 0.40 -4.68 -8.23
C TYR A 78 -1.00 -4.56 -8.80
N MET A 79 -1.17 -5.05 -10.03
CA MET A 79 -2.49 -5.27 -10.62
C MET A 79 -2.76 -6.76 -10.65
N VAL A 80 -3.83 -7.19 -9.99
CA VAL A 80 -4.23 -8.59 -9.89
C VAL A 80 -5.68 -8.68 -10.27
N ASN A 81 -6.00 -9.42 -11.34
CA ASN A 81 -7.37 -9.58 -11.85
C ASN A 81 -8.11 -8.24 -12.04
N GLY A 82 -7.40 -7.24 -12.58
CA GLY A 82 -7.96 -5.89 -12.83
C GLY A 82 -8.13 -5.01 -11.58
N LYS A 83 -7.68 -5.47 -10.40
CA LYS A 83 -7.70 -4.68 -9.16
C LYS A 83 -6.31 -4.27 -8.70
N VAL A 84 -6.24 -3.14 -8.02
CA VAL A 84 -5.03 -2.66 -7.35
C VAL A 84 -4.81 -3.48 -6.06
N ALA A 85 -3.61 -4.04 -5.90
CA ALA A 85 -3.21 -4.82 -4.74
C ALA A 85 -1.89 -4.29 -4.16
N LEU A 86 -1.72 -4.44 -2.84
CA LEU A 86 -0.55 -3.95 -2.11
C LEU A 86 0.34 -5.09 -1.62
N GLN A 87 1.66 -4.91 -1.68
CA GLN A 87 2.59 -5.80 -1.00
C GLN A 87 2.42 -5.77 0.52
N ALA A 88 2.59 -6.92 1.17
CA ALA A 88 2.56 -7.02 2.63
C ALA A 88 3.50 -6.02 3.33
N LYS A 89 4.71 -5.78 2.79
CA LYS A 89 5.65 -4.82 3.39
C LYS A 89 5.10 -3.39 3.40
N ILE A 90 4.37 -2.98 2.34
CA ILE A 90 3.81 -1.63 2.28
C ILE A 90 2.58 -1.51 3.17
N ILE A 91 1.79 -2.57 3.27
CA ILE A 91 0.69 -2.67 4.25
C ILE A 91 1.20 -2.45 5.67
N GLY A 92 2.24 -3.17 6.09
CA GLY A 92 2.81 -3.01 7.41
C GLY A 92 3.38 -1.60 7.65
N SER A 93 4.00 -1.01 6.63
CA SER A 93 4.49 0.37 6.71
C SER A 93 3.36 1.38 6.87
N LEU A 94 2.29 1.26 6.08
CA LEU A 94 1.13 2.16 6.13
C LEU A 94 0.42 2.08 7.49
N ILE A 95 0.25 0.87 8.04
CA ILE A 95 -0.30 0.67 9.39
C ILE A 95 0.51 1.47 10.41
N LYS A 96 1.84 1.25 10.45
CA LYS A 96 2.73 1.93 11.40
C LYS A 96 2.81 3.45 11.19
N LYS A 97 2.64 3.94 9.96
CA LYS A 97 2.60 5.38 9.63
C LYS A 97 1.27 6.04 9.98
N SER A 98 0.17 5.28 10.09
CA SER A 98 -1.18 5.82 10.23
C SER A 98 -1.44 6.60 11.53
N SER A 99 -0.55 6.53 12.52
CA SER A 99 -0.73 7.03 13.90
C SER A 99 -1.94 6.46 14.67
N LYS A 100 -2.77 5.63 14.01
CA LYS A 100 -3.98 5.00 14.55
C LYS A 100 -3.74 3.55 14.95
N TYR A 101 -2.79 2.89 14.31
CA TYR A 101 -2.58 1.46 14.45
C TYR A 101 -1.12 1.08 14.56
N ASP A 102 -0.89 -0.07 15.19
CA ASP A 102 0.40 -0.73 15.23
C ASP A 102 0.21 -2.25 15.20
N TYR A 103 1.29 -2.99 14.98
CA TYR A 103 1.30 -4.45 15.11
C TYR A 103 2.66 -4.96 15.58
N THR A 104 2.64 -6.10 16.26
CA THR A 104 3.81 -6.89 16.64
C THR A 104 3.79 -8.26 15.97
N VAL A 105 4.97 -8.83 15.82
CA VAL A 105 5.16 -10.19 15.35
C VAL A 105 5.41 -11.06 16.58
N ASP A 106 4.42 -11.88 16.94
CA ASP A 106 4.51 -12.71 18.15
C ASP A 106 5.17 -14.05 17.81
N ILE A 107 4.83 -14.61 16.65
CA ILE A 107 5.39 -15.86 16.12
C ILE A 107 5.72 -15.67 14.64
N LEU A 108 6.91 -16.10 14.25
CA LEU A 108 7.31 -16.15 12.85
C LEU A 108 8.26 -17.34 12.61
N THR A 109 7.67 -18.47 12.23
CA THR A 109 8.40 -19.69 11.89
C THR A 109 8.13 -20.08 10.43
N ASN A 110 8.67 -21.23 10.00
CA ASN A 110 8.35 -21.79 8.68
C ASN A 110 6.99 -22.51 8.66
N GLU A 111 6.32 -22.63 9.82
CA GLU A 111 5.08 -23.39 9.98
C GLU A 111 3.89 -22.50 10.37
N SER A 112 4.12 -21.40 11.09
CA SER A 112 3.08 -20.45 11.48
C SER A 112 3.63 -19.02 11.61
N CYS A 113 2.77 -18.05 11.33
CA CYS A 113 2.96 -16.66 11.69
C CYS A 113 1.76 -16.15 12.49
N LYS A 114 2.03 -15.49 13.61
CA LYS A 114 1.02 -14.85 14.46
C LYS A 114 1.38 -13.41 14.73
N LEU A 115 0.42 -12.53 14.51
CA LEU A 115 0.53 -11.09 14.68
C LEU A 115 -0.52 -10.61 15.67
N THR A 116 -0.15 -9.68 16.55
CA THR A 116 -1.09 -8.91 17.36
C THR A 116 -1.17 -7.48 16.82
N PHE A 117 -2.40 -7.01 16.63
CA PHE A 117 -2.71 -5.66 16.16
C PHE A 117 -3.17 -4.79 17.33
N TYR A 118 -2.82 -3.52 17.26
CA TYR A 118 -3.12 -2.53 18.28
C TYR A 118 -3.78 -1.30 17.66
N GLY A 119 -4.79 -0.77 18.34
CA GLY A 119 -5.21 0.62 18.18
C GLY A 119 -4.31 1.52 19.03
N LEU A 120 -4.08 2.74 18.55
CA LEU A 120 -3.30 3.76 19.23
C LEU A 120 -4.23 4.86 19.72
N ASP A 121 -4.33 4.98 21.04
CA ASP A 121 -5.09 6.04 21.67
C ASP A 121 -4.11 7.18 22.06
N SER A 122 -4.42 8.41 21.65
CA SER A 122 -3.58 9.57 21.97
C SER A 122 -3.77 9.96 23.43
N VAL A 123 -2.67 10.03 24.17
CA VAL A 123 -2.65 10.42 25.59
C VAL A 123 -1.84 11.69 25.74
N ARG A 124 -2.39 12.69 26.42
CA ARG A 124 -1.64 13.90 26.76
C ARG A 124 -1.01 13.74 28.14
N ASN A 125 0.31 13.77 28.20
CA ASN A 125 1.02 13.67 29.47
C ASN A 125 0.97 15.00 30.26
N GLY A 126 1.52 14.99 31.48
CA GLY A 126 1.54 16.15 32.36
C GLY A 126 2.34 17.36 31.84
N SER A 127 3.26 17.17 30.88
CA SER A 127 4.00 18.25 30.23
C SER A 127 3.29 18.80 28.98
N GLY A 128 2.13 18.26 28.60
CA GLY A 128 1.37 18.67 27.43
C GLY A 128 1.78 17.99 26.12
N GLU A 129 2.75 17.07 26.17
CA GLU A 129 3.19 16.26 25.03
C GLU A 129 2.18 15.14 24.75
N ILE A 130 1.97 14.85 23.46
CA ILE A 130 1.09 13.77 23.01
C ILE A 130 1.91 12.50 22.85
N THR A 131 1.60 11.49 23.65
CA THR A 131 2.10 10.12 23.51
C THR A 131 0.98 9.21 23.00
N TYR A 132 1.34 7.99 22.59
CA TYR A 132 0.38 6.99 22.12
C TYR A 132 0.47 5.75 23.00
N GLU A 133 -0.68 5.28 23.48
CA GLU A 133 -0.78 4.00 24.19
C GLU A 133 -1.36 2.94 23.28
N ARG A 134 -0.81 1.72 23.35
CA ARG A 134 -1.28 0.58 22.57
C ARG A 134 -2.42 -0.12 23.30
N ARG A 135 -3.55 -0.27 22.61
CA ARG A 135 -4.66 -1.13 23.02
C ARG A 135 -4.78 -2.28 22.04
N GLU A 136 -4.67 -3.52 22.52
CA GLU A 136 -4.86 -4.70 21.68
C GLU A 136 -6.26 -4.69 21.07
N ILE A 137 -6.36 -4.83 19.74
CA ILE A 137 -7.64 -4.86 19.01
C ILE A 137 -7.91 -6.21 18.36
N GLY A 138 -6.88 -7.06 18.20
CA GLY A 138 -7.07 -8.42 17.73
C GLY A 138 -5.78 -9.10 17.29
N LYS A 139 -5.92 -10.36 16.89
CA LYS A 139 -4.81 -11.20 16.42
C LYS A 139 -5.14 -11.77 15.04
N SER A 140 -4.09 -11.99 14.26
CA SER A 140 -4.16 -12.70 12.99
C SER A 140 -3.10 -13.78 12.98
N GLU A 141 -3.50 -14.99 12.62
CA GLU A 141 -2.61 -16.14 12.52
C GLU A 141 -2.81 -16.82 11.17
N PHE A 142 -1.71 -17.27 10.58
CA PHE A 142 -1.76 -18.06 9.37
C PHE A 142 -0.68 -19.14 9.43
N SER A 143 -1.10 -20.38 9.23
CA SER A 143 -0.22 -21.55 9.29
C SER A 143 -0.02 -22.19 7.92
N ILE A 144 1.00 -23.04 7.82
CA ILE A 144 1.25 -23.85 6.63
C ILE A 144 0.08 -24.81 6.35
N LYS A 145 -0.68 -25.21 7.39
CA LYS A 145 -1.90 -26.02 7.24
C LYS A 145 -3.00 -25.21 6.55
N ASP A 146 -3.11 -23.92 6.84
CA ASP A 146 -4.06 -23.03 6.16
C ASP A 146 -3.65 -22.80 4.70
N ALA A 147 -2.35 -22.65 4.44
CA ALA A 147 -1.80 -22.58 3.07
C ALA A 147 -2.10 -23.84 2.25
N ALA A 148 -2.01 -25.03 2.87
CA ALA A 148 -2.33 -26.29 2.21
C ALA A 148 -3.83 -26.43 1.94
N LYS A 149 -4.69 -26.06 2.89
CA LYS A 149 -6.14 -25.98 2.66
C LYS A 149 -6.50 -25.02 1.53
N ALA A 150 -5.76 -23.93 1.38
CA ALA A 150 -5.93 -22.97 0.29
C ALA A 150 -5.31 -23.42 -1.05
N GLY A 151 -4.59 -24.55 -1.09
CA GLY A 151 -3.98 -25.08 -2.30
C GLY A 151 -2.80 -24.26 -2.84
N ILE A 152 -2.20 -23.39 -2.04
CA ILE A 152 -1.13 -22.47 -2.46
C ILE A 152 0.28 -22.94 -2.04
N VAL A 153 0.36 -23.89 -1.11
CA VAL A 153 1.63 -24.37 -0.54
C VAL A 153 2.59 -24.98 -1.57
N ASN A 154 2.07 -25.48 -2.70
CA ASN A 154 2.87 -26.15 -3.72
C ASN A 154 3.62 -25.21 -4.66
N LYS A 155 3.36 -23.89 -4.60
CA LYS A 155 4.04 -22.90 -5.43
C LYS A 155 5.51 -22.75 -5.01
N ASP A 156 6.41 -22.55 -5.98
CA ASP A 156 7.85 -22.48 -5.73
C ASP A 156 8.22 -21.39 -4.69
N VAL A 157 7.52 -20.26 -4.71
CA VAL A 157 7.74 -19.18 -3.75
C VAL A 157 7.44 -19.62 -2.31
N TRP A 158 6.43 -20.47 -2.11
CA TRP A 158 6.09 -21.03 -0.79
C TRP A 158 7.14 -22.04 -0.31
N LYS A 159 7.75 -22.79 -1.22
CA LYS A 159 8.85 -23.71 -0.93
C LYS A 159 10.14 -22.96 -0.58
N SER A 160 10.48 -21.91 -1.33
CA SER A 160 11.70 -21.13 -1.12
C SER A 160 11.61 -20.14 0.06
N TYR A 161 10.44 -19.53 0.28
CA TYR A 161 10.25 -18.45 1.25
C TYR A 161 8.99 -18.61 2.12
N PRO A 162 8.80 -19.77 2.79
CA PRO A 162 7.57 -20.05 3.54
C PRO A 162 7.27 -19.01 4.61
N ARG A 163 8.29 -18.61 5.38
CA ARG A 163 8.16 -17.61 6.44
C ARG A 163 7.64 -16.26 5.94
N ASN A 164 8.13 -15.80 4.80
CA ASN A 164 7.71 -14.52 4.21
C ASN A 164 6.27 -14.60 3.72
N MET A 165 5.88 -15.74 3.14
CA MET A 165 4.51 -15.96 2.68
C MET A 165 3.52 -16.05 3.84
N LEU A 166 3.87 -16.77 4.91
CA LEU A 166 3.05 -16.83 6.13
C LEU A 166 2.87 -15.45 6.76
N PHE A 167 3.94 -14.66 6.88
CA PHE A 167 3.86 -13.29 7.34
C PHE A 167 2.95 -12.44 6.45
N ALA A 168 3.12 -12.54 5.13
CA ALA A 168 2.31 -11.78 4.18
C ALA A 168 0.82 -12.10 4.32
N ARG A 169 0.44 -13.37 4.49
CA ARG A 169 -0.95 -13.79 4.71
C ARG A 169 -1.50 -13.32 6.04
N ALA A 170 -0.77 -13.55 7.14
CA ALA A 170 -1.19 -13.13 8.46
C ALA A 170 -1.40 -11.60 8.53
N LEU A 171 -0.47 -10.83 7.96
CA LEU A 171 -0.56 -9.38 7.91
C LEU A 171 -1.71 -8.90 7.04
N SER A 172 -1.87 -9.49 5.85
CA SER A 172 -2.95 -9.14 4.92
C SER A 172 -4.33 -9.37 5.54
N ASN A 173 -4.54 -10.53 6.17
CA ASN A 173 -5.79 -10.84 6.85
C ASN A 173 -6.08 -9.88 8.01
N GLY A 174 -5.09 -9.70 8.90
CA GLY A 174 -5.26 -8.82 10.06
C GLY A 174 -5.49 -7.35 9.65
N SER A 175 -4.81 -6.90 8.60
CA SER A 175 -5.00 -5.53 8.09
C SER A 175 -6.43 -5.27 7.60
N LYS A 176 -7.09 -6.26 6.99
CA LYS A 176 -8.48 -6.16 6.54
C LYS A 176 -9.47 -6.15 7.69
N TRP A 177 -9.21 -6.94 8.74
CA TRP A 177 -10.10 -7.07 9.88
C TRP A 177 -10.01 -5.88 10.84
N TYR A 178 -8.80 -5.34 11.05
CA TYR A 178 -8.55 -4.41 12.15
C TYR A 178 -8.07 -3.02 11.72
N CYS A 179 -7.61 -2.84 10.47
CA CYS A 179 -6.97 -1.60 10.00
C CYS A 179 -7.45 -1.18 8.60
N SER A 180 -8.69 -1.49 8.24
CA SER A 180 -9.20 -1.34 6.87
C SER A 180 -9.27 0.11 6.37
N ASP A 181 -9.41 1.07 7.28
CA ASP A 181 -9.46 2.51 6.99
C ASP A 181 -8.09 3.09 6.58
N VAL A 182 -6.99 2.38 6.82
CA VAL A 182 -5.63 2.81 6.46
C VAL A 182 -5.40 2.79 4.94
N PHE A 183 -6.15 1.98 4.19
CA PHE A 183 -5.80 1.65 2.80
C PHE A 183 -6.71 2.29 1.75
N CYS A 184 -7.56 3.26 2.10
CA CYS A 184 -8.46 3.93 1.14
C CYS A 184 -9.36 2.96 0.34
N GLY A 185 -9.64 1.76 0.88
CA GLY A 185 -10.37 0.71 0.19
C GLY A 185 -9.52 -0.21 -0.71
N TYR A 186 -8.22 0.07 -0.88
CA TYR A 186 -7.28 -0.85 -1.51
C TYR A 186 -6.97 -2.02 -0.57
N THR A 187 -7.18 -3.24 -1.03
CA THR A 187 -6.92 -4.43 -0.22
C THR A 187 -5.63 -5.10 -0.66
N ALA A 188 -4.99 -5.83 0.27
CA ALA A 188 -4.08 -6.90 -0.13
C ALA A 188 -4.91 -7.96 -0.86
N GLU A 189 -5.02 -7.87 -2.18
CA GLU A 189 -5.59 -8.99 -2.95
C GLU A 189 -4.58 -10.14 -2.88
N GLU A 190 -5.08 -11.33 -2.61
CA GLU A 190 -4.26 -12.52 -2.61
C GLU A 190 -3.77 -12.72 -4.05
N LEU A 191 -2.48 -12.46 -4.33
CA LEU A 191 -1.82 -12.64 -5.64
C LEU A 191 -1.95 -14.06 -6.24
N GLU A 192 -2.62 -14.96 -5.52
CA GLU A 192 -2.64 -16.37 -5.77
C GLU A 192 -4.10 -16.81 -5.72
N THR A 193 -4.71 -16.93 -6.88
CA THR A 193 -6.00 -17.62 -7.01
C THR A 193 -5.85 -19.05 -6.46
N PRO A 194 -6.83 -19.56 -5.70
CA PRO A 194 -6.90 -20.98 -5.34
C PRO A 194 -6.79 -21.79 -6.64
N GLN A 195 -5.90 -22.80 -6.66
CA GLN A 195 -5.90 -23.74 -7.77
C GLN A 195 -6.93 -24.84 -7.51
N ASP A 196 -7.62 -25.28 -8.55
CA ASP A 196 -8.41 -26.50 -8.50
C ASP A 196 -7.49 -27.65 -8.04
N ILE A 197 -7.88 -28.29 -6.94
CA ILE A 197 -7.07 -29.27 -6.21
C ILE A 197 -6.91 -30.51 -7.09
N THR A 198 -5.83 -30.59 -7.87
CA THR A 198 -5.53 -31.75 -8.72
C THR A 198 -4.68 -32.80 -8.01
N SER A 199 -4.12 -32.50 -6.84
CA SER A 199 -3.40 -33.45 -6.00
C SER A 199 -3.54 -33.13 -4.51
N VAL A 200 -3.82 -34.16 -3.71
CA VAL A 200 -3.91 -34.07 -2.25
C VAL A 200 -2.50 -34.27 -1.69
N VAL A 201 -1.93 -33.19 -1.14
CA VAL A 201 -0.66 -33.24 -0.42
C VAL A 201 -0.94 -33.49 1.06
N THR A 202 -0.43 -34.60 1.59
CA THR A 202 -0.53 -34.93 3.01
C THR A 202 0.63 -34.25 3.76
N ILE A 203 0.32 -33.31 4.65
CA ILE A 203 1.31 -32.75 5.58
C ILE A 203 1.42 -33.70 6.77
N THR A 204 2.59 -34.31 6.96
CA THR A 204 2.93 -35.03 8.20
C THR A 204 3.40 -34.05 9.28
N ASP A 205 3.30 -34.44 10.56
CA ASP A 205 3.48 -33.63 11.78
C ASP A 205 4.85 -32.91 11.96
N LYS A 206 5.73 -32.92 10.95
CA LYS A 206 7.04 -32.24 10.95
C LYS A 206 7.21 -31.23 9.80
N GLY A 207 6.13 -30.81 9.14
CA GLY A 207 6.18 -29.79 8.10
C GLY A 207 6.91 -30.21 6.82
N LYS A 208 7.15 -31.50 6.61
CA LYS A 208 7.65 -32.03 5.33
C LYS A 208 6.49 -32.17 4.34
N VAL A 209 6.68 -31.58 3.17
CA VAL A 209 5.76 -31.66 2.03
C VAL A 209 6.18 -32.86 1.20
N GLU A 210 5.38 -33.93 1.21
CA GLU A 210 5.57 -35.10 0.35
C GLU A 210 4.46 -35.14 -0.71
N GLU A 211 4.85 -35.22 -1.97
CA GLU A 211 3.96 -35.23 -3.12
C GLU A 211 3.54 -36.68 -3.41
N ASN A 212 2.27 -37.02 -3.20
CA ASN A 212 1.75 -38.33 -3.60
C ASN A 212 1.44 -38.29 -5.10
N GLY A 213 2.35 -38.81 -5.95
CA GLY A 213 2.02 -38.99 -7.36
C GLY A 213 3.14 -39.08 -8.40
N LYS A 214 4.43 -39.13 -8.03
CA LYS A 214 5.51 -39.59 -8.93
C LYS A 214 6.67 -40.19 -8.15
#